data_AF-A0A822CRP9-F1
#
_entry.id   AF-A0A822CRP9-F1
#
_cell.length_a   1.000
_cell.length_b   1.000
_cell.length_c   1.000
_cell.angle_alpha   90.00
_cell.angle_beta   90.00
_cell.angle_gamma   90.00
#
_symmetry.space_group_name_H-M   'P 1'
#
loop_
_entity.id
_entity.type
_entity.pdbx_description
1 polymer ?
#
loop_
_entity_poly.entity_id
_entity_poly.type
_entity_poly.pdbx_seq_one_letter_code
_entity_poly.pdbx_strand_id
1 'polypeptide(L)' 'LDLSSLSQASIEIESLYEDINFYSTITRVRFEDMNFDLFHSTLETVEKALRDARMDKNSIDDIILIGGSTRIPKLQQML' A
#
# COMPACT_ATOMS: atom_id res chain seq x y z
N LEU A 1 6.48 -6.45 -6.77
CA LEU A 1 6.30 -7.45 -5.68
C LEU A 1 7.34 -7.26 -4.58
N ASP A 2 8.52 -6.75 -4.92
CA ASP A 2 9.66 -6.65 -4.01
C ASP A 2 9.31 -6.01 -2.67
N LEU A 3 8.84 -4.76 -2.62
CA LEU A 3 8.50 -4.15 -1.32
C LEU A 3 7.29 -4.80 -0.63
N SER A 4 6.48 -5.57 -1.33
CA SER A 4 5.41 -6.37 -0.72
C SER A 4 5.94 -7.63 -0.02
N SER A 5 7.10 -8.16 -0.42
CA SER A 5 7.70 -9.37 0.15
C SER A 5 8.98 -9.10 0.94
N LEU A 6 9.82 -8.19 0.48
CA LEU A 6 11.11 -7.76 1.03
C LEU A 6 11.03 -6.39 1.74
N SER A 7 11.98 -6.12 2.62
CA SER A 7 12.08 -4.86 3.37
C SER A 7 12.73 -3.72 2.58
N GLN A 8 13.41 -4.02 1.46
CA GLN A 8 14.07 -3.05 0.58
C GLN A 8 14.09 -3.55 -0.86
N ALA A 9 14.23 -2.62 -1.81
CA ALA A 9 14.40 -2.91 -3.23
C ALA A 9 15.40 -1.92 -3.86
N SER A 10 16.24 -2.42 -4.77
CA SER A 10 17.14 -1.59 -5.58
C SER A 10 16.38 -1.02 -6.78
N ILE A 11 16.67 0.22 -7.12
CA ILE A 11 16.15 0.91 -8.30
C ILE A 11 17.36 1.23 -9.18
N GLU A 12 17.40 0.64 -10.36
CA GLU A 12 18.48 0.80 -11.32
C GLU A 12 17.87 1.18 -12.66
N ILE A 13 18.29 2.32 -13.21
CA ILE A 13 17.82 2.83 -14.50
C ILE A 13 19.04 3.29 -15.29
N GLU A 14 19.24 2.67 -16.46
CA GLU A 14 20.30 3.06 -17.40
C GLU A 14 19.91 4.31 -18.19
N SER A 15 20.87 5.21 -18.43
CA SER A 15 20.70 6.46 -19.18
C SER A 15 19.40 7.20 -18.78
N LEU A 16 19.23 7.45 -17.48
CA LEU A 16 18.05 8.15 -16.96
C LEU A 16 17.95 9.57 -17.54
N TYR A 17 19.08 10.26 -17.64
CA TYR A 17 19.17 11.60 -18.21
C TYR A 17 20.59 11.88 -18.73
N GLU A 18 20.72 12.30 -19.99
CA GLU A 18 22.02 12.65 -20.60
C GLU A 18 23.11 11.57 -20.40
N ASP A 19 22.75 10.29 -20.62
CA ASP A 19 23.65 9.14 -20.43
C ASP A 19 24.12 8.90 -18.99
N ILE A 20 23.49 9.53 -18.01
CA ILE A 20 23.73 9.29 -16.58
C ILE A 20 22.84 8.14 -16.10
N ASN A 21 23.46 7.11 -15.55
CA ASN A 21 22.76 6.00 -14.88
C ASN A 21 22.28 6.42 -13.49
N PHE A 22 21.11 5.92 -13.11
CA PHE A 22 20.53 6.12 -11.78
C PHE A 22 20.55 4.82 -10.98
N TYR A 23 21.10 4.89 -9.78
CA TYR A 23 21.09 3.80 -8.81
C TYR A 23 20.58 4.34 -7.48
N SER A 24 19.59 3.68 -6.91
CA SER A 24 19.05 4.02 -5.61
C SER A 24 18.50 2.78 -4.92
N THR A 25 18.13 2.92 -3.66
CA THR A 25 17.45 1.89 -2.89
C THR A 25 16.28 2.53 -2.15
N ILE A 26 15.15 1.85 -2.14
CA ILE A 26 13.97 2.24 -1.37
C ILE A 26 13.65 1.16 -0.34
N THR A 27 13.35 1.59 0.88
CA THR A 27 12.88 0.69 1.94
C THR A 27 11.36 0.63 1.96
N ARG A 28 10.80 -0.49 2.42
CA ARG A 28 9.36 -0.64 2.63
C ARG A 28 8.82 0.46 3.53
N VAL A 29 9.52 0.77 4.63
CA VAL A 29 9.13 1.83 5.56
C VAL A 29 9.03 3.17 4.85
N ARG A 30 10.03 3.53 4.02
CA ARG A 30 9.99 4.79 3.27
C ARG A 30 8.83 4.84 2.27
N PHE A 31 8.57 3.74 1.58
CA PHE A 31 7.42 3.61 0.68
C PHE A 31 6.10 3.76 1.45
N GLU A 32 5.96 3.12 2.60
CA GLU A 32 4.77 3.20 3.42
C GLU A 32 4.53 4.61 3.97
N ASP A 33 5.58 5.28 4.44
CA ASP A 33 5.51 6.67 4.89
C ASP A 33 5.08 7.62 3.76
N MET A 34 5.61 7.42 2.54
CA MET A 34 5.28 8.24 1.37
C MET A 34 3.82 8.11 0.91
N ASN A 35 3.16 7.00 1.24
CA ASN A 35 1.79 6.70 0.81
C ASN A 35 0.80 6.64 1.98
N PHE A 36 1.22 7.09 3.16
CA PHE A 36 0.45 6.92 4.39
C PHE A 36 -0.94 7.56 4.31
N ASP A 37 -1.03 8.76 3.72
CA ASP A 37 -2.27 9.48 3.47
C ASP A 37 -3.21 8.71 2.53
N LEU A 38 -2.67 8.15 1.45
CA LEU A 38 -3.43 7.32 0.52
C LEU A 38 -3.96 6.06 1.21
N PHE A 39 -3.15 5.39 2.02
CA PHE A 39 -3.60 4.21 2.77
C PHE A 39 -4.69 4.58 3.77
N HIS A 40 -4.58 5.70 4.47
CA HIS A 40 -5.61 6.18 5.38
C HIS A 40 -6.93 6.47 4.67
N SER A 41 -6.89 7.08 3.49
CA SER A 41 -8.10 7.37 2.69
C SER A 41 -8.92 6.10 2.34
N THR A 42 -8.26 4.93 2.27
CA THR A 42 -8.97 3.66 2.04
C THR A 42 -9.85 3.28 3.23
N LEU A 43 -9.42 3.57 4.46
CA LEU A 43 -10.22 3.33 5.67
C LEU A 43 -11.47 4.21 5.71
N GLU A 44 -11.35 5.47 5.30
CA GLU A 44 -12.49 6.40 5.23
C GLU A 44 -13.60 5.87 4.30
N THR A 45 -13.21 5.22 3.20
CA THR A 45 -14.14 4.58 2.26
C THR A 45 -14.83 3.37 2.90
N VAL A 46 -14.10 2.54 3.63
CA VAL A 46 -14.67 1.38 4.35
C VAL A 46 -15.65 1.84 5.42
N GLU A 47 -15.27 2.84 6.23
CA GLU A 47 -16.16 3.37 7.26
C GLU A 47 -17.44 3.97 6.65
N LYS A 48 -17.32 4.67 5.52
CA LYS A 48 -18.48 5.19 4.80
C LYS A 48 -19.41 4.07 4.35
N ALA A 49 -18.86 3.00 3.76
CA ALA A 49 -19.66 1.85 3.34
C ALA A 49 -20.39 1.19 4.51
N LEU A 50 -19.75 1.05 5.67
CA LEU A 50 -20.39 0.52 6.88
C LEU A 50 -21.50 1.42 7.41
N ARG A 51 -21.28 2.75 7.41
CA ARG A 51 -22.32 3.73 7.79
C ARG A 51 -23.53 3.66 6.86
N ASP A 52 -23.29 3.60 5.56
CA ASP A 52 -24.35 3.52 4.54
C ASP A 52 -25.14 2.21 4.68
N ALA A 53 -24.46 1.11 5.03
CA ALA A 53 -25.07 -0.19 5.34
C ALA A 53 -25.71 -0.27 6.74
N ARG A 54 -25.49 0.73 7.61
CA ARG A 54 -25.89 0.74 9.04
C ARG A 54 -25.38 -0.48 9.81
N MET A 55 -24.16 -0.92 9.49
CA MET A 55 -23.51 -2.08 10.12
C MET A 55 -22.41 -1.63 11.07
N ASP A 56 -22.23 -2.37 12.16
CA ASP A 56 -21.07 -2.23 13.03
C ASP A 56 -19.90 -3.04 12.45
N LYS A 57 -18.66 -2.59 12.66
CA LYS A 57 -17.49 -3.33 12.18
C LYS A 57 -17.38 -4.74 12.77
N ASN A 58 -17.92 -4.98 13.97
CA ASN A 58 -17.87 -6.29 14.61
C ASN A 58 -18.91 -7.27 14.04
N SER A 59 -19.84 -6.81 13.19
CA SER A 59 -20.79 -7.69 12.50
C SER A 59 -20.28 -8.16 11.13
N ILE A 60 -19.00 -7.96 10.82
CA ILE A 60 -18.36 -8.47 9.61
C ILE A 60 -17.78 -9.84 9.93
N ASP A 61 -18.26 -10.87 9.24
CA ASP A 61 -17.78 -12.24 9.43
C ASP A 61 -16.45 -12.49 8.70
N ASP A 62 -16.34 -12.00 7.46
CA ASP A 62 -15.20 -12.24 6.58
C ASP A 62 -14.83 -10.98 5.78
N ILE A 63 -13.53 -10.79 5.54
CA ILE A 63 -12.99 -9.72 4.69
C ILE A 63 -12.30 -10.37 3.50
N ILE A 64 -12.78 -10.07 2.28
CA ILE A 64 -12.16 -10.54 1.03
C ILE A 64 -11.37 -9.40 0.40
N LEU A 65 -10.05 -9.56 0.29
CA LEU A 65 -9.17 -8.58 -0.34
C LEU A 65 -8.94 -8.88 -1.82
N ILE A 66 -9.49 -8.04 -2.71
CA ILE A 66 -9.40 -8.20 -4.17
C ILE A 66 -8.60 -7.05 -4.79
N GLY A 67 -7.68 -7.38 -5.70
CA GLY A 67 -6.86 -6.41 -6.43
C GLY A 67 -5.36 -6.59 -6.19
N GLY A 68 -4.53 -5.99 -7.04
CA GLY A 68 -3.06 -6.11 -6.90
C GLY A 68 -2.52 -5.39 -5.66
N SER A 69 -3.04 -4.18 -5.39
CA SER A 69 -2.56 -3.31 -4.31
C SER A 69 -2.89 -3.83 -2.91
N THR A 70 -3.85 -4.75 -2.78
CA THR A 70 -4.16 -5.38 -1.48
C THR A 70 -3.05 -6.31 -0.99
N ARG A 71 -2.04 -6.59 -1.82
CA ARG A 71 -0.82 -7.32 -1.43
C ARG A 71 0.18 -6.46 -0.66
N ILE A 72 -0.06 -5.15 -0.51
CA ILE A 72 0.78 -4.26 0.29
C ILE A 72 0.60 -4.63 1.77
N PRO A 73 1.67 -5.01 2.49
CA PRO A 73 1.55 -5.46 3.88
C PRO A 73 0.89 -4.43 4.80
N LYS A 74 1.20 -3.15 4.63
CA LYS A 74 0.60 -2.08 5.44
C LYS A 74 -0.92 -2.00 5.30
N LEU A 75 -1.45 -2.13 4.08
CA LEU A 75 -2.90 -2.13 3.85
C LEU A 75 -3.57 -3.34 4.52
N GLN A 76 -2.95 -4.52 4.45
CA GLN A 76 -3.47 -5.73 5.10
C GLN A 76 -3.46 -5.66 6.63
N GLN A 77 -2.58 -4.85 7.21
CA GLN A 77 -2.52 -4.64 8.67
C GLN A 77 -3.52 -3.59 9.15
N MET A 78 -3.93 -2.67 8.28
CA MET A 78 -4.85 -1.58 8.62
C MET A 78 -6.32 -1.98 8.51
N LEU A 79 -6.64 -2.92 7.61
CA LEU A 79 -7.97 -3.47 7.34
C LEU A 79 -8.25 -4.70 8.21
#